data_AF-A0A832RJ59-F1
#
_entry.id   AF-A0A832RJ59-F1
#
_cell.length_a   1.000
_cell.length_b   1.000
_cell.length_c   1.000
_cell.angle_alpha   90.00
_cell.angle_beta   90.00
_cell.angle_gamma   90.00
#
_symmetry.space_group_name_H-M   'P 1'
#
loop_
_entity.id
_entity.type
_entity.pdbx_description
1 polymer ?
#
loop_
_entity_poly.entity_id
_entity_poly.type
_entity_poly.pdbx_seq_one_letter_code
_entity_poly.pdbx_strand_id
1 'polypeptide(L)'
;MPNERTSEWFVPKFGPKNFRIIIGMLFLPYTAIITCFAALGSLSGHFEIQRLIAVCVIYFLSIGISAHFLDAVCGKTRPWGNLPKNKTVA
;
A
#
# COMPACT_ATOMS: atom_id res chain seq x y z
N MET A 1 -23.61 3.31 6.51
CA MET A 1 -22.94 4.55 6.97
C MET A 1 -22.13 5.10 5.80
N PRO A 2 -22.30 6.36 5.38
CA PRO A 2 -21.80 6.85 4.08
C PRO A 2 -20.28 7.12 3.99
N ASN A 3 -19.43 6.53 4.84
CA ASN A 3 -18.04 7.01 4.99
C ASN A 3 -16.97 5.90 5.11
N GLU A 4 -17.26 4.66 4.71
CA GLU A 4 -16.24 3.61 4.65
C GLU A 4 -15.62 3.56 3.24
N ARG A 5 -14.28 3.69 3.13
CA ARG A 5 -13.54 3.67 1.86
C ARG A 5 -13.45 2.28 1.20
N THR A 6 -14.15 1.28 1.72
CA THR A 6 -14.14 -0.09 1.17
C THR A 6 -14.87 -0.23 -0.17
N SER A 7 -15.61 0.81 -0.58
CA SER A 7 -16.29 0.91 -1.88
C SER A 7 -15.51 1.69 -2.94
N GLU A 8 -14.28 2.11 -2.63
CA GLU A 8 -13.39 2.77 -3.59
C GLU A 8 -13.16 1.89 -4.82
N TRP A 9 -13.02 2.51 -5.99
CA TRP A 9 -12.96 1.81 -7.29
C TRP A 9 -11.82 0.79 -7.40
N PHE A 10 -10.73 1.02 -6.65
CA PHE A 10 -9.54 0.17 -6.63
C PHE A 10 -9.56 -0.91 -5.55
N VAL A 11 -10.54 -0.88 -4.66
CA VAL A 11 -10.72 -1.93 -3.64
C VAL A 11 -11.43 -3.12 -4.29
N PRO A 12 -10.89 -4.35 -4.17
CA PRO A 12 -11.54 -5.54 -4.71
C PRO A 12 -12.96 -5.68 -4.16
N LYS A 13 -13.90 -6.09 -5.01
CA LYS A 13 -15.28 -6.37 -4.61
C LYS A 13 -15.47 -7.81 -4.10
N PHE A 14 -14.42 -8.64 -4.19
CA PHE A 14 -14.42 -10.03 -3.78
C PHE A 14 -13.48 -10.26 -2.59
N GLY A 15 -13.61 -11.44 -1.96
CA GLY A 15 -12.77 -11.85 -0.84
C GLY A 15 -13.21 -11.30 0.52
N PRO A 16 -12.52 -11.69 1.61
CA PRO A 16 -12.88 -11.32 2.96
C PRO A 16 -12.65 -9.82 3.23
N LYS A 17 -13.38 -9.25 4.20
CA LYS A 17 -13.31 -7.82 4.54
C LYS A 17 -11.88 -7.33 4.81
N ASN A 18 -11.09 -8.09 5.56
CA ASN A 18 -9.72 -7.72 5.91
C ASN A 18 -8.80 -7.65 4.68
N PHE A 19 -8.96 -8.57 3.72
CA PHE A 19 -8.20 -8.55 2.47
C PHE A 19 -8.48 -7.27 1.67
N ARG A 20 -9.77 -6.92 1.53
CA ARG A 20 -10.20 -5.70 0.85
C ARG A 20 -9.66 -4.44 1.53
N ILE A 21 -9.66 -4.41 2.87
CA ILE A 21 -9.09 -3.32 3.65
C ILE A 21 -7.58 -3.23 3.46
N ILE A 22 -6.84 -4.34 3.49
CA ILE A 22 -5.38 -4.35 3.24
C ILE A 22 -5.07 -3.78 1.86
N ILE A 23 -5.77 -4.22 0.82
CA ILE A 23 -5.56 -3.69 -0.54
C ILE A 23 -5.96 -2.21 -0.63
N GLY A 24 -7.04 -1.83 0.04
CA GLY A 24 -7.47 -0.45 0.12
C GLY A 24 -6.42 0.46 0.79
N MET A 25 -5.87 0.02 1.92
CA MET A 25 -4.81 0.72 2.63
C MET A 25 -3.55 0.81 1.79
N LEU A 26 -3.14 -0.27 1.13
CA LEU A 26 -1.94 -0.35 0.29
C LEU A 26 -2.02 0.56 -0.96
N PHE A 27 -3.21 1.04 -1.29
CA PHE A 27 -3.52 1.84 -2.47
C PHE A 27 -2.78 1.32 -3.73
N LEU A 28 -2.95 0.02 -4.00
CA LEU A 28 -2.15 -0.74 -4.97
C LEU A 28 -1.92 -0.03 -6.31
N PRO A 29 -2.92 0.63 -6.95
CA PRO A 29 -2.67 1.34 -8.19
C PRO A 29 -1.61 2.45 -8.07
N TYR A 30 -1.65 3.24 -7.00
CA TYR A 30 -0.70 4.33 -6.79
C TYR A 30 0.69 3.79 -6.47
N THR A 31 0.78 2.83 -5.55
CA THR A 31 2.03 2.13 -5.21
C THR A 31 2.66 1.49 -6.46
N ALA A 32 1.86 0.86 -7.32
CA ALA A 32 2.32 0.26 -8.57
C ALA A 32 2.84 1.30 -9.55
N ILE A 33 2.12 2.41 -9.77
CA ILE A 33 2.55 3.50 -10.68
C ILE A 33 3.92 4.02 -10.27
N ILE A 34 4.11 4.37 -8.99
CA ILE A 34 5.40 4.91 -8.53
C ILE A 34 6.51 3.87 -8.62
N THR A 35 6.22 2.61 -8.28
CA THR A 35 7.20 1.51 -8.40
C THR A 35 7.60 1.29 -9.86
N CYS A 36 6.67 1.39 -10.81
CA CYS A 36 6.96 1.31 -12.24
C CYS A 36 7.89 2.44 -12.71
N PHE A 37 7.66 3.68 -12.28
CA PHE A 37 8.57 4.78 -12.61
C PHE A 37 9.96 4.58 -12.01
N ALA A 38 10.05 4.10 -10.78
CA ALA A 38 11.33 3.78 -10.14
C ALA A 38 12.05 2.64 -10.89
N ALA A 39 11.33 1.59 -11.28
CA ALA A 39 11.85 0.49 -12.09
C ALA A 39 12.38 0.99 -13.44
N LEU A 40 11.61 1.83 -14.16
CA LEU A 40 12.05 2.46 -15.42
C LEU A 40 13.32 3.32 -15.22
N GLY A 41 13.38 4.10 -14.14
CA GLY A 41 14.57 4.86 -13.77
C GLY A 41 15.78 3.95 -13.52
N SER A 42 15.58 2.79 -12.91
CA SER A 42 16.65 1.80 -12.69
C SER A 42 17.21 1.21 -13.99
N LEU A 43 16.46 1.27 -15.09
CA LEU A 43 16.92 0.83 -16.42
C LEU A 43 17.75 1.92 -17.13
N SER A 44 17.78 3.15 -16.61
CA SER A 44 18.66 4.18 -17.16
C SER A 44 20.12 3.86 -16.77
N GLY A 45 20.95 3.56 -17.78
CA GLY A 45 22.36 3.16 -17.61
C GLY A 45 22.61 1.67 -17.83
N HIS A 46 23.70 1.15 -17.27
CA HIS A 46 24.04 -0.27 -17.40
C HIS A 46 23.03 -1.14 -16.68
N PHE A 47 22.33 -1.99 -17.43
CA PHE A 47 21.35 -2.91 -16.89
C PHE A 47 21.98 -3.82 -15.83
N GLU A 48 21.36 -3.85 -14.65
CA GLU A 48 21.77 -4.71 -13.54
C GLU A 48 20.49 -5.18 -12.83
N ILE A 49 20.30 -6.49 -12.78
CA ILE A 49 19.04 -7.10 -12.33
C ILE A 49 18.85 -6.95 -10.81
N GLN A 50 19.92 -6.99 -10.02
CA GLN A 50 19.84 -6.84 -8.57
C GLN A 50 19.34 -5.44 -8.20
N ARG A 51 19.79 -4.41 -8.90
CA ARG A 51 19.33 -3.02 -8.75
C ARG A 51 17.85 -2.90 -9.08
N LEU A 52 17.39 -3.48 -10.19
CA LEU A 52 15.98 -3.44 -10.57
C LEU A 52 15.10 -4.07 -9.46
N ILE A 53 15.47 -5.27 -9.00
CA ILE A 53 14.74 -5.98 -7.93
C ILE A 53 14.77 -5.15 -6.64
N ALA A 54 15.94 -4.64 -6.25
CA ALA A 54 16.10 -3.85 -5.03
C ALA A 54 15.24 -2.59 -5.06
N VAL A 55 15.23 -1.84 -6.17
CA VAL A 55 14.40 -0.64 -6.35
C VAL A 55 12.91 -0.98 -6.23
N CYS A 56 12.45 -2.05 -6.89
CA CYS A 56 11.06 -2.50 -6.79
C CYS A 56 10.67 -2.83 -5.35
N VAL A 57 11.51 -3.58 -4.62
CA VAL A 57 11.26 -3.95 -3.22
C VAL A 57 11.26 -2.72 -2.32
N ILE A 58 12.27 -1.84 -2.44
CA ILE A 58 12.39 -0.65 -1.58
C ILE A 58 11.19 0.28 -1.76
N TYR A 59 10.80 0.58 -3.00
CA TYR A 59 9.68 1.50 -3.25
C TYR A 59 8.33 0.90 -2.85
N PHE A 60 8.11 -0.39 -3.11
CA PHE A 60 6.90 -1.07 -2.65
C PHE A 60 6.77 -1.07 -1.12
N LEU A 61 7.85 -1.36 -0.39
CA LEU A 61 7.83 -1.37 1.08
C LEU A 61 7.74 0.05 1.66
N SER A 62 8.41 1.03 1.06
CA SER A 62 8.44 2.41 1.55
C SER A 62 7.09 3.11 1.33
N ILE A 63 6.58 3.08 0.10
CA ILE A 63 5.34 3.78 -0.26
C ILE A 63 4.12 2.91 0.06
N GLY A 64 4.15 1.64 -0.33
CA GLY A 64 3.00 0.77 -0.16
C GLY A 64 2.73 0.41 1.30
N ILE A 65 3.76 -0.03 2.02
CA ILE A 65 3.57 -0.52 3.39
C ILE A 65 3.76 0.61 4.39
N SER A 66 4.90 1.30 4.37
CA SER A 66 5.29 2.19 5.46
C SER A 66 4.45 3.47 5.51
N ALA A 67 4.27 4.16 4.38
CA ALA A 67 3.47 5.39 4.33
C ALA A 67 1.99 5.13 4.68
N HIS A 68 1.41 4.05 4.15
CA HIS A 68 0.01 3.74 4.41
C HIS A 68 -0.25 3.11 5.78
N PHE A 69 0.71 2.37 6.33
CA PHE A 69 0.66 1.95 7.74
C PHE A 69 0.68 3.17 8.65
N LEU A 70 1.53 4.15 8.37
CA LEU A 70 1.59 5.41 9.14
C LEU A 70 0.27 6.18 9.05
N ASP A 71 -0.34 6.29 7.88
CA ASP A 71 -1.66 6.92 7.71
C ASP A 71 -2.76 6.21 8.52
N ALA A 72 -2.71 4.88 8.60
CA ALA A 72 -3.68 4.09 9.36
C ALA A 72 -3.49 4.22 10.89
N VAL A 73 -2.25 4.39 11.36
CA VAL A 73 -1.92 4.50 12.79
C VAL A 73 -2.05 5.93 13.30
N CYS A 74 -1.64 6.93 12.51
CA CYS A 74 -1.59 8.33 12.91
C CYS A 74 -2.81 9.16 12.45
N GLY A 75 -3.68 8.61 11.60
CA GLY A 75 -4.88 9.29 11.12
C GLY A 75 -5.90 9.58 12.21
N LYS A 76 -6.32 10.85 12.34
CA LYS A 76 -7.44 11.26 13.22
C LYS A 76 -8.79 10.67 12.77
N THR A 77 -8.95 10.46 11.47
CA THR A 77 -10.10 9.77 10.88
C THR A 77 -9.77 8.29 10.71
N ARG A 78 -10.74 7.40 10.92
CA ARG A 78 -10.61 5.95 10.69
C ARG A 78 -11.30 5.54 9.39
N PRO A 79 -10.74 5.86 8.20
CA PRO A 79 -11.40 5.65 6.91
C PRO A 79 -11.66 4.18 6.56
N TRP A 80 -10.93 3.28 7.22
CA TRP A 80 -11.03 1.82 7.07
C TRP A 80 -11.80 1.14 8.21
N GLY A 81 -12.52 1.94 9.02
CA GLY A 81 -13.31 1.48 10.16
C GLY A 81 -12.46 1.14 11.39
N ASN A 82 -13.05 0.40 12.33
CA ASN A 82 -12.32 -0.14 13.47
C ASN A 82 -11.48 -1.33 13.01
N LEU A 83 -10.21 -1.06 12.69
CA LEU A 83 -9.22 -2.09 12.44
C LEU A 83 -9.14 -3.03 13.67
N PRO A 84 -8.90 -4.33 13.47
CA PRO A 84 -8.74 -5.26 14.58
C PRO A 84 -7.64 -4.73 15.50
N LYS A 85 -8.00 -4.45 16.75
CA LYS A 85 -7.05 -4.13 17.82
C LYS A 85 -6.27 -5.39 18.13
N ASN A 86 -5.26 -5.72 17.32
CA ASN A 86 -4.22 -6.59 17.82
C ASN A 86 -3.59 -5.83 19.00
N LYS A 87 -3.62 -6.46 20.17
CA LYS A 87 -2.91 -5.96 21.35
C LYS A 87 -1.44 -5.87 20.95
N THR A 88 -0.97 -4.70 20.56
CA THR A 88 0.44 -4.36 20.66
C THR A 88 0.75 -4.35 22.14
N VAL A 89 1.18 -5.52 22.64
CA VAL A 89 1.84 -5.61 23.93
C VAL A 89 3.17 -4.93 23.71
N ALA A 90 3.26 -3.68 24.15
CA ALA A 90 4.52 -2.98 24.37
C ALA A 90 5.21 -3.58 25.59
#